data_AF-A0A061P531-F1
#
_entry.id   AF-A0A061P531-F1
#
_cell.length_a   1.000
_cell.length_b   1.000
_cell.length_c   1.000
_cell.angle_alpha   90.00
_cell.angle_beta   90.00
_cell.angle_gamma   90.00
#
_symmetry.space_group_name_H-M   'P 1'
#
loop_
_entity.id
_entity.type
_entity.pdbx_description
1 polymer ?
#
loop_
_entity_poly.entity_id
_entity_poly.type
_entity_poly.pdbx_seq_one_letter_code
_entity_poly.pdbx_strand_id
1 'polypeptide(L)'
;MQAQYDQYSKEELVELESDHVVTIAGRLMTKRGKGKAGFAHIQDLRGQIQIYVRKDQVGEEAYEKFQTCDIGDLVAVSGVPFKTNVGELSVKATTFTLMSKSLRPLPDKHHGLKDVEQRYRQRYVDLIVNPEVKDTFITRSKILQTMRRYLDDQGFLEVETPTMHSIAGGASARPFVTHHNALDMELYMRIAIELHLKRLIVGGMEKVYEIGRVFRNEGVSTRHNPEFTMIELYEAYADYNDIMNLTENLVAHIAQEVHGTTKVQYGEDVINLTPNWRRVHMVDLIKEETGVNFWQI
;
A
#
# COMPACT_ATOMS: atom_id res chain seq x y z
N MET A 1 8.02 9.93 -17.81
CA MET A 1 9.38 10.51 -17.93
C MET A 1 10.42 9.41 -18.02
N GLN A 2 10.90 8.77 -16.93
CA GLN A 2 11.98 7.76 -17.01
C GLN A 2 11.72 6.65 -18.04
N ALA A 3 10.61 5.93 -17.92
CA ALA A 3 10.25 4.85 -18.87
C ALA A 3 10.15 5.29 -20.35
N GLN A 4 9.93 6.60 -20.61
CA GLN A 4 9.81 7.13 -21.96
C GLN A 4 11.15 7.56 -22.56
N TYR A 5 12.05 8.10 -21.72
CA TYR A 5 13.26 8.78 -22.21
C TYR A 5 14.57 8.04 -21.88
N ASP A 6 14.56 7.07 -20.95
CA ASP A 6 15.79 6.40 -20.54
C ASP A 6 16.37 5.48 -21.62
N GLN A 7 15.51 5.01 -22.53
CA GLN A 7 15.88 4.20 -23.70
C GLN A 7 16.74 4.95 -24.73
N TYR A 8 16.71 6.28 -24.73
CA TYR A 8 17.45 7.08 -25.71
C TYR A 8 18.90 7.34 -25.29
N SER A 9 19.78 7.44 -26.27
CA SER A 9 21.17 7.88 -26.09
C SER A 9 21.23 9.37 -25.73
N LYS A 10 22.42 9.84 -25.36
CA LYS A 10 22.63 11.27 -25.08
C LYS A 10 22.42 12.11 -26.34
N GLU A 11 22.89 11.63 -27.49
CA GLU A 11 22.80 12.27 -28.80
C GLU A 11 21.34 12.32 -29.27
N GLU A 12 20.61 11.20 -29.14
CA GLU A 12 19.18 11.12 -29.49
C GLU A 12 18.33 12.10 -28.67
N LEU A 13 18.63 12.27 -27.37
CA LEU A 13 17.92 13.25 -26.54
C LEU A 13 18.24 14.71 -26.91
N VAL A 14 19.41 14.99 -27.50
CA VAL A 14 19.75 16.33 -28.00
C VAL A 14 18.98 16.64 -29.28
N GLU A 15 18.79 15.65 -30.15
CA GLU A 15 17.96 15.83 -31.35
C GLU A 15 16.48 16.08 -31.00
N LEU A 16 16.02 15.56 -29.85
CA LEU A 16 14.67 15.77 -29.33
C LEU A 16 14.51 17.06 -28.49
N GLU A 17 15.56 17.89 -28.36
CA GLU A 17 15.63 18.98 -27.38
C GLU A 17 14.58 20.09 -27.63
N SER A 18 14.14 20.29 -28.89
CA SER A 18 13.15 21.32 -29.25
C SER A 18 11.69 20.90 -29.08
N ASP A 19 11.39 19.60 -29.11
CA ASP A 19 10.01 19.12 -29.27
C ASP A 19 9.41 18.56 -27.97
N HIS A 20 10.23 18.37 -26.93
CA HIS A 20 9.83 17.64 -25.72
C HIS A 20 10.20 18.36 -24.42
N VAL A 21 9.38 19.33 -24.04
CA VAL A 21 9.37 19.90 -22.69
C VAL A 21 8.57 18.98 -21.76
N VAL A 22 9.18 18.59 -20.65
CA VAL A 22 8.52 17.86 -19.56
C VAL A 22 8.35 18.76 -18.35
N THR A 23 7.22 18.62 -17.66
CA THR A 23 7.02 19.21 -16.33
C THR A 23 6.94 18.08 -15.31
N ILE A 24 7.80 18.16 -14.30
CA ILE A 24 7.90 17.19 -13.21
C ILE A 24 7.80 17.93 -11.88
N ALA A 25 7.23 17.27 -10.87
CA ALA A 25 7.17 17.80 -9.52
C ALA A 25 7.51 16.68 -8.53
N GLY A 26 8.16 17.06 -7.43
CA GLY A 26 8.59 16.09 -6.43
C GLY A 26 9.28 16.74 -5.24
N ARG A 27 9.59 15.90 -4.26
CA ARG A 27 10.30 16.31 -3.04
C ARG A 27 11.80 16.32 -3.28
N LEU A 28 12.49 17.40 -2.95
CA LEU A 28 13.94 17.48 -2.97
C LEU A 28 14.54 16.50 -1.97
N MET A 29 15.23 15.46 -2.46
CA MET A 29 15.87 14.43 -1.65
C MET A 29 17.37 14.63 -1.50
N THR A 30 18.00 15.23 -2.51
CA THR A 30 19.42 15.61 -2.47
C THR A 30 19.60 16.90 -3.24
N LYS A 31 20.62 17.67 -2.88
CA LYS A 31 21.00 18.90 -3.57
C LYS A 31 22.52 19.09 -3.48
N ARG A 32 23.15 19.39 -4.60
CA ARG A 32 24.59 19.66 -4.72
C ARG A 32 24.85 20.73 -5.77
N GLY A 33 25.82 21.61 -5.55
CA GLY A 33 26.17 22.63 -6.53
C GLY A 33 27.02 23.74 -5.92
N LYS A 34 27.79 24.42 -6.76
CA LYS A 34 28.57 25.61 -6.42
C LYS A 34 28.46 26.61 -7.57
N GLY A 35 28.37 27.90 -7.26
CA GLY A 35 28.32 28.96 -8.27
C GLY A 35 26.99 29.02 -9.02
N LYS A 36 27.04 29.05 -10.36
CA LYS A 36 25.90 29.34 -11.26
C LYS A 36 25.15 28.10 -11.78
N ALA A 37 25.51 26.90 -11.33
CA ALA A 37 24.78 25.68 -11.64
C ALA A 37 24.69 24.74 -10.43
N GLY A 38 23.61 23.96 -10.37
CA GLY A 38 23.42 22.92 -9.36
C GLY A 38 22.59 21.76 -9.87
N PHE A 39 22.73 20.64 -9.16
CA PHE A 39 21.98 19.42 -9.37
C PHE A 39 21.18 19.08 -8.11
N ALA A 40 20.02 18.50 -8.30
CA ALA A 40 19.24 17.94 -7.21
C ALA A 40 18.51 16.68 -7.68
N HIS A 41 18.07 15.85 -6.74
CA HIS A 41 17.12 14.78 -7.03
C HIS A 41 15.78 15.15 -6.45
N ILE A 42 14.73 15.05 -7.26
CA ILE A 42 13.35 15.16 -6.79
C ILE A 42 12.69 13.79 -6.81
N GLN A 43 11.90 13.49 -5.79
CA GLN A 43 11.18 12.22 -5.64
C GLN A 43 9.68 12.40 -5.79
N ASP A 44 9.07 11.58 -6.62
CA ASP A 44 7.62 11.45 -6.77
C ASP A 44 7.15 10.04 -6.35
N LEU A 45 5.91 9.68 -6.72
CA LEU A 45 5.35 8.36 -6.45
C LEU A 45 6.16 7.23 -7.10
N ARG A 46 6.76 7.46 -8.26
CA ARG A 46 7.41 6.44 -9.10
C ARG A 46 8.90 6.31 -8.83
N GLY A 47 9.56 7.35 -8.35
CA GLY A 47 10.99 7.28 -8.04
C GLY A 47 11.66 8.63 -7.93
N GLN A 48 12.97 8.65 -8.12
CA GLN A 48 13.78 9.87 -8.13
C GLN A 48 14.24 10.19 -9.55
N ILE A 49 14.26 11.48 -9.89
CA ILE A 49 14.83 12.00 -11.13
C ILE A 49 15.75 13.17 -10.82
N GLN A 50 16.88 13.24 -11.53
CA GLN A 50 17.83 14.33 -11.39
C GLN A 50 17.30 15.58 -12.13
N ILE A 51 17.43 16.74 -11.49
CA ILE A 51 17.22 18.04 -12.10
C ILE A 51 18.55 18.78 -12.18
N TYR A 52 18.76 19.48 -13.28
CA TYR A 52 19.91 20.35 -13.51
C TYR A 52 19.44 21.78 -13.69
N VAL A 53 19.82 22.66 -12.77
CA VAL A 53 19.35 24.04 -12.70
C VAL A 53 20.54 24.97 -12.90
N ARG A 54 20.47 25.85 -13.90
CA ARG A 54 21.50 26.86 -14.19
C ARG A 54 20.93 28.27 -14.15
N LYS A 55 21.68 29.21 -13.57
CA LYS A 55 21.25 30.61 -13.41
C LYS A 55 20.94 31.30 -14.74
N ASP A 56 21.71 31.02 -15.78
CA ASP A 56 21.50 31.59 -17.11
C ASP A 56 20.26 31.05 -17.83
N GLN A 57 19.79 29.86 -17.46
CA GLN A 57 18.62 29.24 -18.07
C GLN A 57 17.31 29.58 -17.35
N VAL A 58 17.28 29.52 -16.01
CA VAL A 58 16.05 29.76 -15.22
C VAL A 58 15.89 31.23 -14.78
N GLY A 59 16.93 32.05 -14.95
CA GLY A 59 16.98 33.42 -14.47
C GLY A 59 17.44 33.56 -13.02
N GLU A 60 17.73 34.80 -12.60
CA GLU A 60 18.32 35.10 -11.29
C GLU A 60 17.38 34.77 -10.13
N GLU A 61 16.13 35.22 -10.18
CA GLU A 61 15.16 35.02 -9.10
C GLU A 61 14.85 33.54 -8.85
N ALA A 62 14.62 32.75 -9.91
CA ALA A 62 14.35 31.33 -9.79
C ALA A 62 15.58 30.54 -9.30
N TYR A 63 16.79 30.97 -9.72
CA TYR A 63 18.02 30.36 -9.25
C TYR A 63 18.29 30.66 -7.78
N GLU A 64 18.00 31.87 -7.29
CA GLU A 64 18.06 32.21 -5.87
C GLU A 64 17.09 31.37 -5.04
N LYS A 65 15.84 31.18 -5.51
CA LYS A 65 14.88 30.25 -4.89
C LYS A 65 15.42 28.83 -4.85
N PHE A 66 16.01 28.35 -5.94
CA PHE A 66 16.66 27.03 -5.94
C PHE A 66 17.80 26.95 -4.91
N GLN A 67 18.61 28.01 -4.75
CA GLN A 67 19.70 28.06 -3.75
C GLN A 67 19.19 28.04 -2.31
N THR A 68 18.03 28.65 -2.02
CA THR A 68 17.43 28.65 -0.67
C THR A 68 16.59 27.41 -0.35
N CYS A 69 16.25 26.59 -1.34
CA CYS A 69 15.53 25.33 -1.09
C CYS A 69 16.35 24.34 -0.24
N ASP A 70 15.69 23.70 0.71
CA ASP A 70 16.24 22.65 1.56
C ASP A 70 15.81 21.26 1.10
N ILE A 71 16.54 20.23 1.56
CA ILE A 71 16.10 18.85 1.46
C ILE A 71 14.76 18.71 2.20
N GLY A 72 13.75 18.17 1.52
CA GLY A 72 12.38 18.02 1.99
C GLY A 72 11.40 18.97 1.32
N ASP A 73 11.85 20.06 0.70
CA ASP A 73 10.97 20.99 -0.01
C ASP A 73 10.32 20.31 -1.22
N LEU A 74 9.07 20.68 -1.53
CA LEU A 74 8.39 20.26 -2.75
C LEU A 74 8.64 21.30 -3.84
N VAL A 75 9.09 20.86 -5.00
CA VAL A 75 9.40 21.73 -6.13
C VAL A 75 8.77 21.19 -7.42
N ALA A 76 8.54 22.08 -8.36
CA ALA A 76 8.17 21.76 -9.73
C ALA A 76 9.23 22.32 -10.68
N VAL A 77 9.54 21.56 -11.74
CA VAL A 77 10.53 21.90 -12.74
C VAL A 77 9.94 21.59 -14.11
N SER A 78 9.98 22.56 -15.01
CA SER A 78 9.78 22.28 -16.44
C SER A 78 11.09 22.43 -17.17
N GLY A 79 11.31 21.62 -18.19
CA GLY A 79 12.57 21.62 -18.91
C GLY A 79 12.67 20.46 -19.88
N VAL A 80 13.88 20.25 -20.39
CA VAL A 80 14.12 19.27 -21.44
C VAL A 80 14.86 18.06 -20.87
N PRO A 81 14.44 16.82 -21.17
CA PRO A 81 15.19 15.62 -20.82
C PRO A 81 16.58 15.62 -21.48
N PHE A 82 17.62 15.25 -20.73
CA PHE A 82 18.96 15.03 -21.28
C PHE A 82 19.73 14.03 -20.41
N LYS A 83 20.85 13.50 -20.91
CA LYS A 83 21.79 12.70 -20.11
C LYS A 83 23.06 13.50 -19.79
N THR A 84 23.51 13.41 -18.54
CA THR A 84 24.79 14.00 -18.12
C THR A 84 25.98 13.23 -18.72
N ASN A 85 27.20 13.72 -18.54
CA ASN A 85 28.41 13.02 -19.02
C ASN A 85 28.60 11.64 -18.40
N VAL A 86 28.04 11.38 -17.22
CA VAL A 86 28.06 10.07 -16.56
C VAL A 86 26.87 9.18 -16.96
N GLY A 87 26.05 9.62 -17.93
CA GLY A 87 24.92 8.85 -18.47
C GLY A 87 23.63 8.94 -17.65
N GLU A 88 23.63 9.65 -16.52
CA GLU A 88 22.44 9.82 -15.67
C GLU A 88 21.38 10.68 -16.39
N LEU A 89 20.16 10.14 -16.54
CA LEU A 89 19.02 10.86 -17.10
C LEU A 89 18.59 11.99 -16.16
N SER A 90 18.43 13.19 -16.72
CA SER A 90 18.12 14.42 -15.99
C SER A 90 17.13 15.29 -16.75
N VAL A 91 16.58 16.30 -16.07
CA VAL A 91 15.86 17.41 -16.71
C VAL A 91 16.70 18.68 -16.62
N LYS A 92 17.03 19.28 -17.76
CA LYS A 92 17.64 20.61 -17.86
C LYS A 92 16.53 21.64 -17.66
N ALA A 93 16.50 22.25 -16.48
CA ALA A 93 15.42 23.13 -16.06
C ALA A 93 15.39 24.42 -16.89
N THR A 94 14.22 24.73 -17.47
CA THR A 94 13.88 26.05 -18.03
C THR A 94 13.05 26.86 -17.06
N THR A 95 12.23 26.20 -16.24
CA THR A 95 11.50 26.83 -15.14
C THR A 95 11.71 26.06 -13.84
N PHE A 96 11.75 26.79 -12.72
CA PHE A 96 11.88 26.23 -11.38
C PHE A 96 10.90 26.92 -10.43
N THR A 97 10.13 26.15 -9.69
CA THR A 97 9.11 26.66 -8.77
C THR A 97 9.17 25.93 -7.44
N LEU A 98 9.36 26.66 -6.34
CA LEU A 98 9.13 26.15 -5.00
C LEU A 98 7.62 26.04 -4.76
N MET A 99 7.12 24.83 -4.52
CA MET A 99 5.70 24.54 -4.32
C MET A 99 5.33 24.58 -2.83
N SER A 100 6.19 24.01 -1.97
CA SER A 100 5.95 23.96 -0.53
C SER A 100 7.27 23.84 0.22
N LYS A 101 7.44 24.68 1.26
CA LYS A 101 8.62 24.66 2.13
C LYS A 101 8.45 23.60 3.22
N SER A 102 9.43 22.72 3.36
CA SER A 102 9.58 21.86 4.53
C SER A 102 10.19 22.68 5.66
N LEU A 103 9.41 22.86 6.73
CA LEU A 103 9.85 23.58 7.94
C LEU A 103 10.66 22.69 8.89
N ARG A 104 10.64 21.38 8.68
CA ARG A 104 11.41 20.41 9.44
C ARG A 104 12.35 19.64 8.49
N PRO A 105 13.60 19.39 8.89
CA PRO A 105 14.50 18.59 8.09
C PRO A 105 14.01 17.14 8.03
N LEU A 106 14.28 16.46 6.91
CA LEU A 106 14.10 15.01 6.82
C LEU A 106 15.17 14.29 7.68
N PRO A 107 14.89 13.07 8.17
CA PRO A 107 15.89 12.24 8.83
C PRO A 107 17.12 12.01 7.95
N ASP A 108 18.29 11.89 8.57
CA ASP A 108 19.55 11.63 7.88
C ASP A 108 19.49 10.30 7.09
N LYS A 109 19.94 10.35 5.84
CA LYS A 109 19.95 9.24 4.88
C LYS A 109 20.81 8.06 5.35
N HIS A 110 21.84 8.32 6.17
CA HIS A 110 22.74 7.28 6.68
C HIS A 110 22.18 6.50 7.86
N HIS A 111 21.44 7.20 8.73
CA HIS A 111 20.87 6.60 9.93
C HIS A 111 19.47 6.04 9.67
N GLY A 112 18.73 6.63 8.73
CA GLY A 112 17.38 6.25 8.34
C GLY A 112 16.37 6.39 9.48
N LEU A 113 15.08 6.43 9.16
CA LEU A 113 14.04 6.26 10.18
C LEU A 113 13.93 4.77 10.50
N LYS A 114 14.81 4.26 11.37
CA LYS A 114 14.85 2.83 11.75
C LYS A 114 13.97 2.50 12.95
N ASP A 115 13.79 3.45 13.87
CA ASP A 115 12.98 3.25 15.07
C ASP A 115 11.53 2.90 14.69
N VAL A 116 11.10 1.70 15.09
CA VAL A 116 9.82 1.13 14.67
C VAL A 116 8.64 1.98 15.13
N GLU A 117 8.70 2.51 16.36
CA GLU A 117 7.64 3.37 16.89
C GLU A 117 7.53 4.68 16.09
N GLN A 118 8.64 5.36 15.84
CA GLN A 118 8.63 6.60 15.06
C GLN A 118 8.12 6.38 13.64
N ARG A 119 8.49 5.27 12.99
CA ARG A 119 7.95 4.92 11.66
C ARG A 119 6.43 4.81 11.66
N TYR A 120 5.86 4.19 12.69
CA TYR A 120 4.41 4.02 12.80
C TYR A 120 3.70 5.33 13.17
N ARG A 121 4.27 6.14 14.08
CA ARG A 121 3.72 7.45 14.48
C ARG A 121 3.82 8.49 13.38
N GLN A 122 4.93 8.51 12.64
CA GLN A 122 5.22 9.46 11.57
C GLN A 122 5.24 8.76 10.21
N ARG A 123 4.14 8.06 9.89
CA ARG A 123 4.03 7.29 8.64
C ARG A 123 4.36 8.09 7.39
N TYR A 124 4.03 9.39 7.37
CA TYR A 124 4.35 10.29 6.26
C TYR A 124 5.86 10.45 6.05
N VAL A 125 6.67 10.45 7.12
CA VAL A 125 8.14 10.49 7.01
C VAL A 125 8.67 9.14 6.55
N ASP A 126 8.16 8.05 7.13
CA ASP A 126 8.53 6.68 6.77
C ASP A 126 8.31 6.42 5.27
N LEU A 127 7.17 6.83 4.70
CA LEU A 127 6.86 6.74 3.28
C LEU A 127 7.79 7.58 2.37
N ILE A 128 8.38 8.66 2.89
CA ILE A 128 9.32 9.51 2.14
C ILE A 128 10.70 8.84 2.07
N VAL A 129 11.19 8.32 3.19
CA VAL A 129 12.59 7.87 3.33
C VAL A 129 12.79 6.38 3.10
N ASN A 130 11.73 5.56 3.21
CA ASN A 130 11.76 4.10 3.04
C ASN A 130 10.82 3.69 1.89
N PRO A 131 11.28 3.67 0.63
CA PRO A 131 10.46 3.35 -0.55
C PRO A 131 9.74 2.00 -0.48
N GLU A 132 10.35 1.00 0.15
CA GLU A 132 9.79 -0.34 0.33
C GLU A 132 8.50 -0.35 1.18
N VAL A 133 8.36 0.62 2.09
CA VAL A 133 7.14 0.80 2.88
C VAL A 133 5.99 1.23 1.96
N LYS A 134 6.26 2.18 1.07
CA LYS A 134 5.29 2.63 0.07
C LYS A 134 4.87 1.47 -0.83
N ASP A 135 5.83 0.66 -1.29
CA ASP A 135 5.55 -0.51 -2.11
C ASP A 135 4.69 -1.54 -1.38
N THR A 136 4.87 -1.70 -0.07
CA THR A 136 4.02 -2.55 0.78
C THR A 136 2.55 -2.06 0.77
N PHE A 137 2.31 -0.75 0.89
CA PHE A 137 0.94 -0.20 0.82
C PHE A 137 0.33 -0.30 -0.58
N ILE A 138 1.10 -0.06 -1.64
CA ILE A 138 0.66 -0.26 -3.02
C ILE A 138 0.27 -1.73 -3.24
N THR A 139 1.09 -2.67 -2.76
CA THR A 139 0.82 -4.10 -2.81
C THR A 139 -0.45 -4.46 -2.05
N ARG A 140 -0.66 -3.90 -0.86
CA ARG A 140 -1.92 -4.05 -0.10
C ARG A 140 -3.14 -3.60 -0.92
N SER A 141 -3.06 -2.45 -1.60
CA SER A 141 -4.15 -1.98 -2.47
C SER A 141 -4.39 -2.93 -3.64
N LYS A 142 -3.33 -3.45 -4.28
CA LYS A 142 -3.45 -4.43 -5.37
C LYS A 142 -4.11 -5.72 -4.90
N ILE A 143 -3.72 -6.25 -3.73
CA ILE A 143 -4.34 -7.44 -3.12
C ILE A 143 -5.86 -7.26 -2.99
N LEU A 144 -6.30 -6.14 -2.42
CA LEU A 144 -7.74 -5.87 -2.24
C LEU A 144 -8.47 -5.67 -3.56
N GLN A 145 -7.85 -5.04 -4.56
CA GLN A 145 -8.45 -4.88 -5.88
C GLN A 145 -8.58 -6.23 -6.62
N THR A 146 -7.54 -7.07 -6.56
CA THR A 146 -7.57 -8.41 -7.17
C THR A 146 -8.58 -9.31 -6.47
N MET A 147 -8.66 -9.24 -5.14
CA MET A 147 -9.65 -9.97 -4.36
C MET A 147 -11.09 -9.63 -4.79
N ARG A 148 -11.41 -8.34 -4.92
CA ARG A 148 -12.72 -7.89 -5.43
C ARG A 148 -12.99 -8.44 -6.82
N ARG A 149 -12.09 -8.19 -7.77
CA ARG A 149 -12.24 -8.69 -9.16
C ARG A 149 -12.54 -10.18 -9.20
N TYR A 150 -11.77 -10.99 -8.47
CA TYR A 150 -11.99 -12.43 -8.42
C TYR A 150 -13.38 -12.79 -7.92
N LEU A 151 -13.84 -12.18 -6.82
CA LEU A 151 -15.15 -12.48 -6.23
C LEU A 151 -16.31 -11.96 -7.10
N ASP A 152 -16.17 -10.77 -7.67
CA ASP A 152 -17.12 -10.18 -8.60
C ASP A 152 -17.28 -11.07 -9.84
N ASP A 153 -16.17 -11.57 -10.40
CA ASP A 153 -16.16 -12.50 -11.54
C ASP A 153 -16.77 -13.88 -11.20
N GLN A 154 -16.74 -14.27 -9.93
CA GLN A 154 -17.41 -15.48 -9.42
C GLN A 154 -18.89 -15.26 -9.05
N GLY A 155 -19.42 -14.05 -9.30
CA GLY A 155 -20.82 -13.69 -9.08
C GLY A 155 -21.18 -13.35 -7.64
N PHE A 156 -20.20 -13.06 -6.77
CA PHE A 156 -20.48 -12.52 -5.45
C PHE A 156 -20.80 -11.03 -5.54
N LEU A 157 -21.83 -10.59 -4.81
CA LEU A 157 -22.18 -9.19 -4.72
C LEU A 157 -21.44 -8.53 -3.54
N GLU A 158 -20.66 -7.47 -3.81
CA GLU A 158 -20.11 -6.61 -2.75
C GLU A 158 -21.24 -5.81 -2.08
N VAL A 159 -21.32 -5.89 -0.76
CA VAL A 159 -22.34 -5.19 0.04
C VAL A 159 -21.69 -4.43 1.21
N GLU A 160 -22.43 -3.47 1.76
CA GLU A 160 -22.05 -2.78 3.00
C GLU A 160 -23.12 -3.04 4.07
N THR A 161 -22.71 -3.62 5.19
CA THR A 161 -23.57 -3.86 6.35
C THR A 161 -23.26 -2.91 7.51
N PRO A 162 -24.20 -2.72 8.47
CA PRO A 162 -23.98 -1.81 9.60
C PRO A 162 -22.68 -2.07 10.35
N THR A 163 -21.95 -0.99 10.68
CA THR A 163 -20.75 -1.04 11.52
C THR A 163 -21.06 -0.84 13.02
N MET A 164 -22.23 -0.26 13.33
CA MET A 164 -22.73 -0.08 14.69
C MET A 164 -23.92 -1.03 14.90
N HIS A 165 -23.82 -1.91 15.89
CA HIS A 165 -24.82 -2.94 16.21
C HIS A 165 -25.47 -2.66 17.56
N SER A 166 -26.72 -3.06 17.73
CA SER A 166 -27.39 -3.06 19.05
C SER A 166 -26.89 -4.18 19.96
N ILE A 167 -26.40 -5.28 19.38
CA ILE A 167 -25.78 -6.41 20.08
C ILE A 167 -24.56 -6.83 19.26
N ALA A 168 -23.38 -6.81 19.87
CA ALA A 168 -22.16 -7.32 19.23
C ALA A 168 -22.20 -8.85 19.14
N GLY A 169 -22.19 -9.41 17.93
CA GLY A 169 -22.20 -10.85 17.68
C GLY A 169 -21.41 -11.25 16.43
N GLY A 170 -21.38 -12.56 16.13
CA GLY A 170 -20.64 -13.12 14.99
C GLY A 170 -19.18 -13.48 15.28
N ALA A 171 -18.66 -13.19 16.48
CA ALA A 171 -17.36 -13.65 16.95
C ALA A 171 -17.30 -13.69 18.48
N SER A 172 -16.28 -14.33 19.04
CA SER A 172 -15.94 -14.24 20.46
C SER A 172 -14.87 -13.17 20.66
N ALA A 173 -15.29 -11.94 20.96
CA ALA A 173 -14.40 -10.80 21.19
C ALA A 173 -15.07 -9.72 22.05
N ARG A 174 -14.27 -8.91 22.74
CA ARG A 174 -14.79 -7.75 23.49
C ARG A 174 -15.08 -6.59 22.53
N PRO A 175 -16.30 -6.01 22.51
CA PRO A 175 -16.61 -4.90 21.62
C PRO A 175 -16.11 -3.54 22.16
N PHE A 176 -16.02 -2.55 21.27
CA PHE A 176 -16.05 -1.15 21.67
C PHE A 176 -17.51 -0.71 21.84
N VAL A 177 -17.79 -0.01 22.94
CA VAL A 177 -19.12 0.50 23.28
C VAL A 177 -19.16 2.00 23.00
N THR A 178 -20.28 2.48 22.46
CA THR A 178 -20.53 3.90 22.20
C THR A 178 -22.02 4.22 22.41
N HIS A 179 -22.39 5.49 22.27
CA HIS A 179 -23.73 5.98 22.57
C HIS A 179 -24.27 6.88 21.45
N HIS A 180 -25.52 6.64 21.03
CA HIS A 180 -26.20 7.47 20.05
C HIS A 180 -27.13 8.47 20.74
N ASN A 181 -26.70 9.73 20.87
CA ASN A 181 -27.38 10.74 21.68
C ASN A 181 -28.86 10.98 21.32
N ALA A 182 -29.19 11.07 20.03
CA ALA A 182 -30.57 11.40 19.63
C ALA A 182 -31.56 10.24 19.80
N LEU A 183 -31.07 9.00 19.87
CA LEU A 183 -31.89 7.80 20.08
C LEU A 183 -31.78 7.28 21.52
N ASP A 184 -30.95 7.94 22.33
CA ASP A 184 -30.63 7.57 23.71
C ASP A 184 -30.40 6.07 23.88
N MET A 185 -29.49 5.52 23.06
CA MET A 185 -29.21 4.09 23.04
C MET A 185 -27.73 3.77 22.95
N GLU A 186 -27.36 2.69 23.63
CA GLU A 186 -26.05 2.08 23.54
C GLU A 186 -25.89 1.33 22.21
N LEU A 187 -24.71 1.46 21.61
CA LEU A 187 -24.33 0.76 20.39
C LEU A 187 -22.92 0.18 20.55
N TYR A 188 -22.67 -0.86 19.76
CA TYR A 188 -21.40 -1.56 19.75
C TYR A 188 -20.78 -1.48 18.37
N MET A 189 -19.47 -1.20 18.30
CA MET A 189 -18.74 -1.37 17.05
C MET A 189 -18.65 -2.87 16.72
N ARG A 190 -18.94 -3.24 15.47
CA ARG A 190 -19.01 -4.65 15.05
C ARG A 190 -17.69 -5.40 15.29
N ILE A 191 -17.80 -6.62 15.82
CA ILE A 191 -16.68 -7.54 16.05
C ILE A 191 -16.53 -8.61 14.95
N ALA A 192 -17.53 -8.67 14.06
CA ALA A 192 -17.64 -9.49 12.87
C ALA A 192 -18.72 -8.89 11.94
N ILE A 193 -18.81 -9.37 10.70
CA ILE A 193 -19.79 -8.97 9.68
C ILE A 193 -20.92 -10.03 9.55
N GLU A 194 -20.65 -11.24 10.01
CA GLU A 194 -21.39 -12.49 9.84
C GLU A 194 -22.92 -12.35 9.91
N LEU A 195 -23.43 -11.83 11.03
CA LEU A 195 -24.87 -11.87 11.31
C LEU A 195 -25.67 -11.07 10.29
N HIS A 196 -25.12 -9.97 9.76
CA HIS A 196 -25.82 -9.14 8.78
C HIS A 196 -25.74 -9.76 7.39
N LEU A 197 -24.61 -10.33 6.99
CA LEU A 197 -24.51 -11.05 5.72
C LEU A 197 -25.44 -12.27 5.68
N LYS A 198 -25.56 -13.02 6.78
CA LYS A 198 -26.54 -14.13 6.86
C LYS A 198 -27.99 -13.66 6.71
N ARG A 199 -28.34 -12.45 7.16
CA ARG A 199 -29.69 -11.89 6.90
C ARG A 199 -29.92 -11.63 5.41
N LEU A 200 -28.89 -11.24 4.68
CA LEU A 200 -28.96 -11.07 3.22
C LEU A 200 -29.12 -12.41 2.49
N ILE A 201 -28.45 -13.47 2.96
CA ILE A 201 -28.65 -14.83 2.45
C ILE A 201 -30.10 -15.28 2.67
N VAL A 202 -30.65 -15.09 3.88
CA VAL A 202 -32.07 -15.35 4.16
C VAL A 202 -32.99 -14.52 3.25
N GLY A 203 -32.58 -13.30 2.91
CA GLY A 203 -33.26 -12.42 1.95
C GLY A 203 -33.16 -12.86 0.48
N GLY A 204 -32.47 -13.97 0.17
CA GLY A 204 -32.39 -14.52 -1.18
C GLY A 204 -31.26 -13.94 -2.04
N MET A 205 -30.24 -13.31 -1.45
CA MET A 205 -29.13 -12.71 -2.22
C MET A 205 -28.07 -13.72 -2.68
N GLU A 206 -28.16 -14.98 -2.24
CA GLU A 206 -27.35 -16.15 -2.61
C GLU A 206 -25.83 -16.03 -2.44
N LYS A 207 -25.15 -15.07 -3.06
CA LYS A 207 -23.69 -14.85 -2.95
C LYS A 207 -23.38 -13.41 -2.58
N VAL A 208 -22.89 -13.17 -1.37
CA VAL A 208 -22.52 -11.83 -0.88
C VAL A 208 -21.15 -11.84 -0.24
N TYR A 209 -20.43 -10.72 -0.34
CA TYR A 209 -19.20 -10.51 0.42
C TYR A 209 -19.07 -9.05 0.86
N GLU A 210 -18.30 -8.83 1.92
CA GLU A 210 -17.93 -7.49 2.38
C GLU A 210 -16.45 -7.48 2.78
N ILE A 211 -15.70 -6.49 2.27
CA ILE A 211 -14.35 -6.16 2.72
C ILE A 211 -14.42 -4.92 3.62
N GLY A 212 -14.58 -5.15 4.91
CA GLY A 212 -14.95 -4.11 5.87
C GLY A 212 -13.95 -3.94 7.02
N ARG A 213 -14.05 -2.81 7.74
CA ARG A 213 -13.37 -2.64 9.04
C ARG A 213 -14.13 -3.39 10.13
N VAL A 214 -13.40 -4.09 11.00
CA VAL A 214 -13.89 -4.79 12.18
C VAL A 214 -13.11 -4.29 13.40
N PHE A 215 -13.77 -4.22 14.55
CA PHE A 215 -13.26 -3.57 15.75
C PHE A 215 -13.29 -4.54 16.93
N ARG A 216 -12.16 -4.77 17.57
CA ARG A 216 -12.05 -5.63 18.76
C ARG A 216 -11.26 -4.91 19.83
N ASN A 217 -11.84 -4.79 21.02
CA ASN A 217 -11.27 -4.08 22.16
C ASN A 217 -10.29 -5.01 22.91
N GLU A 218 -9.17 -5.27 22.25
CA GLU A 218 -8.12 -6.21 22.63
C GLU A 218 -6.74 -5.54 22.61
N GLY A 219 -5.73 -6.23 23.12
CA GLY A 219 -4.35 -5.75 23.09
C GLY A 219 -3.76 -5.70 21.68
N VAL A 220 -2.75 -4.84 21.49
CA VAL A 220 -1.99 -4.75 20.23
C VAL A 220 -0.87 -5.79 20.23
N SER A 221 -0.60 -6.42 19.08
CA SER A 221 0.56 -7.29 18.88
C SER A 221 1.03 -7.25 17.43
N THR A 222 2.04 -8.05 17.08
CA THR A 222 2.51 -8.18 15.70
C THR A 222 1.44 -8.71 14.72
N ARG A 223 0.33 -9.28 15.23
CA ARG A 223 -0.78 -9.84 14.44
C ARG A 223 -2.15 -9.28 14.80
N HIS A 224 -2.24 -8.37 15.77
CA HIS A 224 -3.51 -7.85 16.28
C HIS A 224 -3.48 -6.32 16.33
N ASN A 225 -4.46 -5.68 15.67
CA ASN A 225 -4.72 -4.25 15.77
C ASN A 225 -6.20 -4.05 16.16
N PRO A 226 -6.56 -3.09 17.03
CA PRO A 226 -7.94 -2.95 17.53
C PRO A 226 -8.98 -2.68 16.44
N GLU A 227 -8.52 -2.16 15.31
CA GLU A 227 -9.29 -2.09 14.08
C GLU A 227 -8.55 -2.79 12.94
N PHE A 228 -9.21 -3.67 12.19
CA PHE A 228 -8.56 -4.40 11.10
C PHE A 228 -9.53 -4.67 9.95
N THR A 229 -9.00 -4.84 8.75
CA THR A 229 -9.81 -5.18 7.59
C THR A 229 -10.02 -6.69 7.56
N MET A 230 -11.28 -7.10 7.49
CA MET A 230 -11.67 -8.50 7.32
C MET A 230 -12.49 -8.62 6.04
N ILE A 231 -12.30 -9.73 5.33
CA ILE A 231 -13.26 -10.18 4.34
C ILE A 231 -14.17 -11.21 5.00
N GLU A 232 -15.47 -11.06 4.80
CA GLU A 232 -16.43 -12.13 5.02
C GLU A 232 -17.25 -12.34 3.77
N LEU A 233 -17.58 -13.60 3.47
CA LEU A 233 -18.40 -13.97 2.32
C LEU A 233 -19.33 -15.12 2.70
N TYR A 234 -20.48 -15.16 2.04
CA TYR A 234 -21.46 -16.22 2.19
C TYR A 234 -21.98 -16.64 0.82
N GLU A 235 -22.10 -17.94 0.63
CA GLU A 235 -22.60 -18.58 -0.58
C GLU A 235 -23.70 -19.58 -0.19
N ALA A 236 -24.91 -19.37 -0.69
CA ALA A 236 -26.01 -20.30 -0.52
C ALA A 236 -25.73 -21.60 -1.28
N TYR A 237 -26.23 -22.71 -0.75
CA TYR A 237 -26.09 -24.06 -1.33
C TYR A 237 -24.65 -24.62 -1.40
N ALA A 238 -23.66 -23.90 -0.87
CA ALA A 238 -22.29 -24.37 -0.69
C ALA A 238 -22.07 -24.97 0.71
N ASP A 239 -21.11 -25.88 0.82
CA ASP A 239 -20.58 -26.35 2.10
C ASP A 239 -19.13 -25.87 2.33
N TYR A 240 -18.52 -26.27 3.44
CA TYR A 240 -17.17 -25.83 3.77
C TYR A 240 -16.09 -26.37 2.82
N ASN A 241 -16.33 -27.46 2.08
CA ASN A 241 -15.42 -27.98 1.06
C ASN A 241 -15.37 -27.06 -0.15
N ASP A 242 -16.52 -26.51 -0.54
CA ASP A 242 -16.60 -25.47 -1.57
C ASP A 242 -15.83 -24.23 -1.13
N ILE A 243 -15.98 -23.81 0.13
CA ILE A 243 -15.23 -22.69 0.71
C ILE A 243 -13.72 -22.98 0.79
N MET A 244 -13.29 -24.23 1.06
CA MET A 244 -11.87 -24.60 0.98
C MET A 244 -11.32 -24.39 -0.44
N ASN A 245 -12.04 -24.88 -1.46
CA ASN A 245 -11.66 -24.69 -2.87
C ASN A 245 -11.62 -23.20 -3.24
N LEU A 246 -12.64 -22.43 -2.83
CA LEU A 246 -12.72 -20.99 -3.08
C LEU A 246 -11.52 -20.26 -2.45
N THR A 247 -11.20 -20.61 -1.20
CA THR A 247 -10.12 -19.96 -0.44
C THR A 247 -8.75 -20.21 -1.07
N GLU A 248 -8.43 -21.46 -1.41
CA GLU A 248 -7.12 -21.77 -2.00
C GLU A 248 -6.97 -21.17 -3.40
N ASN A 249 -8.03 -21.18 -4.20
CA ASN A 249 -8.02 -20.56 -5.53
C ASN A 249 -7.93 -19.03 -5.46
N LEU A 250 -8.67 -18.38 -4.56
CA LEU A 250 -8.61 -16.93 -4.34
C LEU A 250 -7.21 -16.48 -3.91
N VAL A 251 -6.61 -17.15 -2.92
CA VAL A 251 -5.27 -16.81 -2.42
C VAL A 251 -4.21 -17.06 -3.49
N ALA A 252 -4.28 -18.18 -4.21
CA ALA A 252 -3.35 -18.48 -5.29
C ALA A 252 -3.48 -17.48 -6.46
N HIS A 253 -4.70 -17.11 -6.84
CA HIS A 253 -4.97 -16.10 -7.86
C HIS A 253 -4.37 -14.75 -7.47
N ILE A 254 -4.61 -14.29 -6.24
CA ILE A 254 -4.03 -13.03 -5.73
C ILE A 254 -2.50 -13.09 -5.76
N ALA A 255 -1.89 -14.17 -5.29
CA ALA A 255 -0.44 -14.31 -5.28
C ALA A 255 0.14 -14.25 -6.70
N GLN A 256 -0.47 -14.98 -7.64
CA GLN A 256 -0.06 -14.99 -9.04
C GLN A 256 -0.18 -13.61 -9.70
N GLU A 257 -1.29 -12.90 -9.50
CA GLU A 257 -1.53 -11.56 -10.08
C GLU A 257 -0.63 -10.47 -9.48
N VAL A 258 -0.39 -10.52 -8.17
CA VAL A 258 0.33 -9.46 -7.46
C VAL A 258 1.84 -9.68 -7.49
N HIS A 259 2.30 -10.93 -7.39
CA HIS A 259 3.71 -11.29 -7.30
C HIS A 259 4.26 -12.03 -8.53
N GLY A 260 3.40 -12.42 -9.48
CA GLY A 260 3.79 -13.20 -10.66
C GLY A 260 4.07 -14.67 -10.36
N THR A 261 3.83 -15.13 -9.13
CA THR A 261 4.12 -16.48 -8.66
C THR A 261 3.28 -16.84 -7.43
N THR A 262 3.00 -18.12 -7.24
CA THR A 262 2.39 -18.68 -6.01
C THR A 262 3.43 -19.10 -4.96
N LYS A 263 4.73 -19.00 -5.25
CA LYS A 263 5.81 -19.25 -4.29
C LYS A 263 6.31 -17.92 -3.73
N VAL A 264 6.07 -17.68 -2.44
CA VAL A 264 6.38 -16.41 -1.77
C VAL A 264 7.36 -16.62 -0.63
N GLN A 265 8.31 -15.69 -0.47
CA GLN A 265 9.24 -15.68 0.66
C GLN A 265 8.57 -15.05 1.88
N TYR A 266 8.62 -15.72 3.04
CA TYR A 266 8.16 -15.20 4.31
C TYR A 266 9.17 -15.50 5.42
N GLY A 267 9.90 -14.47 5.86
CA GLY A 267 11.02 -14.69 6.77
C GLY A 267 12.09 -15.56 6.10
N GLU A 268 12.46 -16.67 6.73
CA GLU A 268 13.41 -17.65 6.19
C GLU A 268 12.73 -18.71 5.31
N ASP A 269 11.40 -18.81 5.36
CA ASP A 269 10.64 -19.87 4.69
C ASP A 269 10.18 -19.47 3.29
N VAL A 270 10.20 -20.44 2.37
CA VAL A 270 9.53 -20.34 1.07
C VAL A 270 8.16 -21.00 1.19
N ILE A 271 7.10 -20.20 1.21
CA ILE A 271 5.72 -20.68 1.28
C ILE A 271 5.20 -20.95 -0.13
N ASN A 272 4.74 -22.18 -0.37
CA ASN A 272 4.09 -22.56 -1.63
C ASN A 272 2.57 -22.47 -1.50
N LEU A 273 1.97 -21.46 -2.13
CA LEU A 273 0.52 -21.22 -2.13
C LEU A 273 -0.22 -21.93 -3.27
N THR A 274 0.47 -22.77 -4.06
CA THR A 274 -0.14 -23.51 -5.18
C THR A 274 -1.18 -24.51 -4.65
N PRO A 275 -2.44 -24.47 -5.15
CA PRO A 275 -3.45 -25.46 -4.81
C PRO A 275 -3.10 -26.87 -5.32
N ASN A 276 -3.62 -27.94 -4.72
CA ASN A 276 -4.46 -27.93 -3.52
C ASN A 276 -3.61 -27.94 -2.24
N TRP A 277 -4.09 -27.31 -1.17
CA TRP A 277 -3.40 -27.26 0.12
C TRP A 277 -3.61 -28.55 0.93
N ARG A 278 -2.71 -28.82 1.89
CA ARG A 278 -2.85 -29.94 2.83
C ARG A 278 -4.13 -29.77 3.66
N ARG A 279 -5.06 -30.71 3.54
CA ARG A 279 -6.26 -30.80 4.39
C ARG A 279 -6.04 -31.89 5.43
N VAL A 280 -6.24 -31.55 6.69
CA VAL A 280 -6.02 -32.46 7.81
C VAL A 280 -6.97 -32.09 8.95
N HIS A 281 -7.55 -33.09 9.61
CA HIS A 281 -8.46 -32.86 10.72
C HIS A 281 -7.69 -32.41 11.96
N MET A 282 -8.28 -31.52 12.78
CA MET A 282 -7.62 -30.98 13.97
C MET A 282 -7.18 -32.08 14.95
N VAL A 283 -8.03 -33.09 15.18
CA VAL A 283 -7.68 -34.22 16.06
C VAL A 283 -6.52 -35.04 15.51
N ASP A 284 -6.43 -35.21 14.19
CA ASP A 284 -5.33 -35.95 13.58
C ASP A 284 -4.01 -35.18 13.72
N LEU A 285 -4.04 -33.85 13.59
CA LEU A 285 -2.87 -33.00 13.87
C LEU A 285 -2.45 -33.09 15.33
N ILE A 286 -3.39 -33.03 16.28
CA ILE A 286 -3.06 -33.16 17.71
C ILE A 286 -2.37 -34.51 17.96
N LYS A 287 -2.89 -35.57 17.35
CA LYS A 287 -2.29 -36.91 17.45
C LYS A 287 -0.90 -36.97 16.81
N GLU A 288 -0.69 -36.37 15.64
CA GLU A 288 0.60 -36.29 14.95
C GLU A 288 1.66 -35.57 15.79
N GLU A 289 1.28 -34.42 16.36
CA GLU A 289 2.21 -33.53 17.09
C GLU A 289 2.44 -33.97 18.55
N THR A 290 1.45 -34.58 19.20
CA THR A 290 1.50 -34.87 20.64
C THR A 290 1.40 -36.36 21.00
N GLY A 291 0.98 -37.21 20.06
CA GLY A 291 0.69 -38.63 20.30
C GLY A 291 -0.65 -38.92 20.98
N VAL A 292 -1.38 -37.90 21.46
CA VAL A 292 -2.67 -38.08 22.15
C VAL A 292 -3.80 -38.24 21.14
N ASN A 293 -4.61 -39.29 21.27
CA ASN A 293 -5.69 -39.60 20.33
C ASN A 293 -7.08 -39.25 20.91
N PHE A 294 -7.60 -38.07 20.55
CA PHE A 294 -8.94 -37.64 20.95
C PHE A 294 -10.09 -38.33 20.21
N TRP A 295 -9.83 -39.18 19.20
CA TRP A 295 -10.89 -40.02 18.62
C TRP A 295 -11.31 -41.18 19.52
N GLN A 296 -10.49 -41.49 20.53
CA GLN A 296 -10.67 -42.65 21.42
C GLN A 296 -11.11 -42.25 22.85
N ILE A 297 -11.32 -40.95 23.09
CA ILE A 297 -11.83 -40.39 24.33
C ILE A 297 -13.32 -40.09 24.12
#